data_AF-A0A368UR38-F1
#
_entry.id   AF-A0A368UR38-F1
#
_cell.length_a   1.000
_cell.length_b   1.000
_cell.length_c   1.000
_cell.angle_alpha   90.00
_cell.angle_beta   90.00
_cell.angle_gamma   90.00
#
_symmetry.space_group_name_H-M   'P 1'
#
loop_
_entity.id
_entity.type
_entity.pdbx_description
1 polymer ?
#
loop_
_entity_poly.entity_id
_entity_poly.type
_entity_poly.pdbx_seq_one_letter_code
_entity_poly.pdbx_strand_id
1 'polypeptide(L)' 'MQPQHQPEQAFFRIADACRYLGMGRTKLHDLSETDPTFPRKIRISSRCVGWTRGQLDAWLESKQAEVSQ' A
#
# COMPACT_ATOMS: atom_id res chain seq x y z
N MET A 1 6.36 -27.36 10.87
CA MET A 1 6.15 -25.94 11.22
C MET A 1 5.25 -25.38 10.14
N GLN A 2 3.96 -25.23 10.44
CA GLN A 2 2.97 -24.85 9.43
C GLN A 2 3.25 -23.40 9.02
N PRO A 3 3.52 -23.09 7.73
CA PRO A 3 3.49 -21.70 7.29
C PRO A 3 2.03 -21.26 7.42
N GLN A 4 1.79 -20.36 8.37
CA GLN A 4 0.50 -19.70 8.52
C GLN A 4 0.21 -18.99 7.20
N HIS A 5 -0.67 -19.57 6.37
CA HIS A 5 -1.41 -18.82 5.36
C HIS A 5 -2.23 -17.79 6.12
N GLN A 6 -1.60 -16.63 6.36
CA GLN A 6 -2.29 -15.44 6.83
C GLN A 6 -3.37 -15.16 5.77
N PRO A 7 -4.66 -15.08 6.13
CA PRO A 7 -5.70 -14.82 5.16
C PRO A 7 -5.27 -13.57 4.42
N GLU A 8 -5.14 -13.65 3.09
CA GLU A 8 -4.71 -12.56 2.22
C GLU A 8 -5.39 -11.30 2.71
N GLN A 9 -4.64 -10.43 3.41
CA GLN A 9 -5.22 -9.23 3.98
C GLN A 9 -5.57 -8.36 2.78
N ALA A 10 -6.83 -8.46 2.36
CA ALA A 10 -7.36 -7.72 1.23
C ALA A 10 -7.29 -6.20 1.47
N PHE A 11 -6.99 -5.79 2.71
CA PHE A 11 -6.95 -4.42 3.16
C PHE A 11 -5.73 -4.14 4.06
N PHE A 12 -4.83 -3.29 3.57
CA PHE A 12 -3.66 -2.79 4.26
C PHE A 12 -3.95 -1.41 4.84
N ARG A 13 -3.86 -1.26 6.16
CA ARG A 13 -3.87 0.07 6.79
C ARG A 13 -2.52 0.75 6.62
N ILE A 14 -2.41 1.99 7.07
CA ILE A 14 -1.15 2.79 7.03
C ILE A 14 0.04 2.03 7.64
N ALA A 15 -0.16 1.33 8.77
CA ALA A 15 0.91 0.56 9.39
C ALA A 15 1.30 -0.67 8.57
N ASP A 16 0.33 -1.38 8.00
CA ASP A 16 0.58 -2.58 7.20
C ASP A 16 1.16 -2.25 5.83
N ALA A 17 0.67 -1.18 5.17
CA ALA A 17 1.24 -0.66 3.93
C ALA A 17 2.68 -0.18 4.13
N CYS A 18 2.96 0.49 5.25
CA CYS A 18 4.31 0.87 5.68
C CYS A 18 5.22 -0.36 5.82
N ARG A 19 4.75 -1.44 6.44
CA ARG A 19 5.50 -2.71 6.54
C ARG A 19 5.69 -3.39 5.20
N TYR A 20 4.65 -3.42 4.37
CA TYR A 20 4.66 -4.06 3.06
C TYR A 20 5.64 -3.37 2.10
N LEU A 21 5.65 -2.04 2.09
CA LEU A 21 6.52 -1.23 1.24
C LEU A 21 7.90 -0.98 1.86
N GLY A 22 8.10 -1.32 3.14
CA GLY A 22 9.36 -1.06 3.86
C GLY A 22 9.65 0.43 4.08
N MET A 23 8.64 1.31 4.05
CA MET A 23 8.80 2.76 4.18
C MET A 23 8.11 3.29 5.43
N GLY A 24 8.64 4.35 6.05
CA GLY A 24 8.02 4.97 7.23
C GLY A 24 6.65 5.61 6.94
N ARG A 25 5.80 5.74 7.98
CA ARG A 25 4.44 6.32 7.87
C ARG A 25 4.45 7.71 7.23
N THR A 26 5.40 8.57 7.60
CA THR A 26 5.51 9.93 7.04
C THR A 26 5.76 9.89 5.53
N LYS A 27 6.65 9.00 5.07
CA LYS A 27 6.95 8.82 3.64
C LYS A 27 5.73 8.33 2.88
N LEU A 28 4.98 7.39 3.45
CA LEU A 28 3.73 6.90 2.87
C LEU A 28 2.66 8.00 2.77
N HIS A 29 2.54 8.84 3.80
CA HIS A 29 1.61 9.97 3.80
C HIS A 29 1.98 11.02 2.76
N ASP A 30 3.25 11.43 2.74
CA ASP A 30 3.81 12.35 1.75
C ASP A 30 3.56 11.82 0.34
N LEU A 31 3.96 10.58 0.08
CA LEU A 31 3.80 9.95 -1.23
C LEU A 31 2.33 9.80 -1.63
N SER A 32 1.41 9.58 -0.69
CA SER A 32 -0.03 9.59 -0.98
C SER A 32 -0.62 10.95 -1.35
N GLU A 33 0.11 12.04 -1.09
CA GLU A 33 -0.29 13.42 -1.35
C GLU A 33 0.49 14.04 -2.51
N THR A 34 1.76 13.71 -2.64
CA THR A 34 2.69 14.25 -3.66
C THR A 34 2.69 13.42 -4.93
N ASP A 35 2.53 12.11 -4.84
CA ASP A 35 2.62 11.20 -5.98
C ASP A 35 1.21 10.82 -6.48
N PRO A 36 0.81 11.29 -7.67
CA PRO A 36 -0.51 10.99 -8.24
C PRO A 36 -0.64 9.54 -8.74
N THR A 37 0.48 8.80 -8.86
CA THR A 37 0.46 7.37 -9.22
C THR A 37 0.14 6.50 -8.01
N PHE A 38 0.34 7.03 -6.78
CA PHE A 38 0.02 6.28 -5.58
C PHE A 38 -1.50 6.08 -5.42
N PRO A 39 -1.95 4.86 -5.09
CA PRO A 39 -3.36 4.55 -5.02
C PRO A 39 -4.08 5.40 -3.95
N ARG A 40 -5.32 5.80 -4.28
CA ARG A 40 -6.17 6.51 -3.32
C ARG A 40 -6.57 5.60 -2.16
N LYS A 41 -6.59 6.19 -0.97
CA LYS A 41 -6.97 5.56 0.29
C LYS A 41 -8.44 5.14 0.20
N ILE A 42 -8.72 3.84 0.32
CA ILE A 42 -10.07 3.31 0.46
C ILE A 42 -10.53 3.56 1.90
N ARG A 43 -11.64 4.30 2.04
CA ARG A 43 -12.27 4.58 3.33
C ARG A 43 -13.41 3.58 3.56
N ILE A 44 -13.13 2.56 4.37
CA ILE A 44 -14.14 1.56 4.80
C ILE A 44 -15.06 2.17 5.86
N SER A 45 -14.52 3.01 6.75
CA SER A 45 -15.28 3.69 7.80
C SER A 45 -14.56 4.98 8.24
N SER A 46 -15.19 5.79 9.08
CA SER A 46 -14.65 7.07 9.54
C SER A 46 -13.27 6.99 10.19
N ARG A 47 -12.92 5.84 10.79
CA ARG A 47 -11.60 5.55 11.38
C ARG A 47 -10.81 4.46 10.66
N CYS A 48 -11.37 3.89 9.59
CA CYS A 48 -10.79 2.77 8.85
C CYS A 48 -10.47 3.19 7.42
N VAL A 49 -9.23 3.61 7.20
CA VAL A 49 -8.68 3.94 5.88
C VAL A 49 -7.47 3.07 5.58
N GLY A 50 -7.29 2.72 4.31
CA GLY A 50 -6.22 1.82 3.88
C GLY A 50 -6.24 1.60 2.36
N TRP A 51 -5.51 0.60 1.89
CA TRP A 51 -5.35 0.25 0.49
C TRP A 51 -5.55 -1.24 0.31
N THR A 52 -5.96 -1.67 -0.88
CA THR A 52 -6.01 -3.11 -1.18
C THR A 52 -4.66 -3.60 -1.67
N ARG A 53 -4.44 -4.93 -1.60
CA ARG A 53 -3.23 -5.55 -2.13
C ARG A 53 -3.00 -5.18 -3.60
N GLY A 54 -4.02 -5.34 -4.43
CA GLY A 54 -3.93 -5.05 -5.87
C GLY A 54 -3.60 -3.59 -6.18
N GLN A 55 -4.04 -2.64 -5.33
CA GLN A 55 -3.65 -1.24 -5.48
C GLN A 55 -2.15 -1.01 -5.23
N LEU A 56 -1.60 -1.64 -4.18
CA LEU A 56 -0.18 -1.54 -3.86
C LEU A 56 0.68 -2.27 -4.91
N ASP A 57 0.21 -3.42 -5.38
CA ASP A 57 0.86 -4.23 -6.41
C ASP A 57 0.93 -3.47 -7.76
N ALA A 58 -0.20 -2.96 -8.24
CA ALA A 58 -0.26 -2.17 -9.47
C ALA A 58 0.61 -0.90 -9.40
N TRP A 59 0.73 -0.29 -8.21
CA TRP A 59 1.64 0.84 -8.01
C TRP A 59 3.11 0.44 -8.08
N LEU A 60 3.49 -0.69 -7.46
CA LEU A 60 4.83 -1.23 -7.54
C LEU A 60 5.19 -1.57 -9.00
N GLU A 61 4.28 -2.19 -9.74
CA GLU A 61 4.44 -2.47 -11.17
C GLU A 61 4.61 -1.17 -11.98
N SER A 62 3.79 -0.16 -11.72
CA SER A 62 3.88 1.16 -12.37
C SER A 62 5.23 1.84 -12.08
N LYS A 63 5.74 1.75 -10.85
CA LYS A 63 7.05 2.31 -10.47
C LYS A 63 8.21 1.52 -11.06
N GLN A 64 8.11 0.20 -11.16
CA GLN A 64 9.11 -0.62 -11.85
C GLN A 64 9.19 -0.26 -13.34
N ALA A 65 8.05 -0.03 -13.99
CA ALA A 65 8.02 0.44 -15.38
C ALA A 65 8.64 1.83 -15.54
N GLU A 66 8.34 2.77 -14.63
CA GLU A 66 8.90 4.14 -14.63
C GLU A 66 10.42 4.16 -14.41
N VAL A 67 10.95 3.34 -13.49
CA VAL A 67 12.40 3.27 -13.18
C VAL A 67 13.19 2.53 -14.27
N SER A 68 12.53 1.70 -15.09
CA SER A 68 13.18 0.94 -16.15
C SER A 68 13.29 1.68 -17.50
N GLN A 69 12.91 2.97 -17.55
CA GLN A 69 12.99 3.85 -18.73
C GLN A 69 14.09 4.92 -18.58
#